data_AF-A0A1Y5SCJ4-F1
#
_entry.id   AF-A0A1Y5SCJ4-F1
#
_cell.length_a   1.000
_cell.length_b   1.000
_cell.length_c   1.000
_cell.angle_alpha   90.00
_cell.angle_beta   90.00
_cell.angle_gamma   90.00
#
_symmetry.space_group_name_H-M   'P 1'
#
loop_
_entity.id
_entity.type
_entity.pdbx_description
1 polymer ?
#
loop_
_entity_poly.entity_id
_entity_poly.type
_entity_poly.pdbx_seq_one_letter_code
_entity_poly.pdbx_strand_id
1 'polypeptide(L)'
;MKTSERLAGELRKAAAKANQQNATTYEKLAVRALTGEFDDYGTVHLCGPTALHEALMAAGLTKFAARVANGEFDATEEESDEWANSAEGREAMKDFTSEQRAVLFGVYNG
;
A
#
# COMPACT_ATOMS: atom_id res chain seq x y z
N MET A 1 -9.49 -10.17 -0.89
CA MET A 1 -8.82 -9.52 -2.02
C MET A 1 -7.74 -8.65 -1.42
N LYS A 2 -6.49 -8.84 -1.82
CA LYS A 2 -5.36 -8.06 -1.30
C LYS A 2 -5.46 -6.61 -1.75
N THR A 3 -4.88 -5.69 -0.99
CA THR A 3 -4.89 -4.26 -1.32
C THR A 3 -4.16 -3.98 -2.64
N SER A 4 -3.08 -4.70 -2.93
CA SER A 4 -2.39 -4.69 -4.23
C SER A 4 -3.31 -5.02 -5.42
N GLU A 5 -4.13 -6.07 -5.31
CA GLU A 5 -5.10 -6.47 -6.33
C GLU A 5 -6.18 -5.41 -6.54
N ARG A 6 -6.69 -4.86 -5.43
CA ARG A 6 -7.71 -3.80 -5.44
C ARG A 6 -7.17 -2.53 -6.09
N LEU A 7 -5.98 -2.09 -5.70
CA LEU A 7 -5.28 -0.94 -6.26
C LEU A 7 -5.07 -1.11 -7.77
N ALA A 8 -4.54 -2.27 -8.20
CA ALA A 8 -4.34 -2.56 -9.61
C ALA A 8 -5.67 -2.53 -10.39
N GLY A 9 -6.74 -3.11 -9.82
CA GLY A 9 -8.08 -3.07 -10.40
C GLY A 9 -8.60 -1.64 -10.59
N GLU A 10 -8.44 -0.77 -9.57
CA GLU A 10 -8.85 0.62 -9.64
C GLU A 10 -8.03 1.45 -10.64
N LEU A 11 -6.71 1.23 -10.71
CA LEU A 11 -5.84 1.83 -11.71
C LEU A 11 -6.29 1.44 -13.13
N ARG A 12 -6.63 0.17 -13.38
CA ARG A 12 -7.16 -0.28 -14.68
C ARG A 12 -8.51 0.32 -15.02
N LYS A 13 -9.41 0.46 -14.05
CA LYS A 13 -10.69 1.17 -14.24
C LYS A 13 -10.47 2.65 -14.60
N ALA A 14 -9.45 3.29 -14.02
CA ALA A 14 -9.07 4.65 -14.39
C ALA A 14 -8.47 4.70 -15.80
N ALA A 15 -7.62 3.72 -16.17
CA ALA A 15 -7.04 3.61 -17.50
C ALA A 15 -8.11 3.52 -18.60
N ALA A 16 -9.14 2.70 -18.41
CA ALA A 16 -10.21 2.49 -19.38
C ALA A 16 -11.04 3.77 -19.68
N LYS A 17 -10.96 4.78 -18.81
CA LYS A 17 -11.68 6.07 -18.96
C LYS A 17 -10.78 7.22 -19.37
N ALA A 18 -9.47 6.98 -19.46
CA ALA A 18 -8.48 8.01 -19.70
C ALA A 18 -8.14 8.17 -21.19
N ASN A 19 -7.47 9.26 -21.54
CA ASN A 19 -6.82 9.36 -22.85
C ASN A 19 -5.67 8.33 -22.94
N GLN A 20 -5.18 8.07 -24.16
CA GLN A 20 -4.17 7.04 -24.42
C GLN A 20 -2.90 7.17 -23.56
N GLN A 21 -2.41 8.40 -23.37
CA GLN A 21 -1.20 8.66 -22.59
C GLN A 21 -1.41 8.29 -21.12
N ASN A 22 -2.49 8.79 -20.51
CA ASN A 22 -2.81 8.53 -19.11
C ASN A 22 -3.19 7.06 -18.88
N ALA A 23 -3.90 6.43 -19.82
CA ALA A 23 -4.22 5.01 -19.77
C ALA A 23 -2.95 4.15 -19.72
N THR A 24 -1.94 4.50 -20.53
CA THR A 24 -0.64 3.83 -20.52
C THR A 24 0.06 3.98 -19.17
N THR A 25 0.03 5.17 -18.56
CA THR A 25 0.61 5.39 -17.22
C THR A 25 -0.12 4.58 -16.15
N TYR A 26 -1.45 4.59 -16.15
CA TYR A 26 -2.26 3.83 -15.19
C TYR A 26 -2.00 2.32 -15.31
N GLU A 27 -1.91 1.76 -16.52
CA GLU A 27 -1.62 0.33 -16.69
C GLU A 27 -0.23 -0.05 -16.15
N LYS A 28 0.79 0.78 -16.42
CA LYS A 28 2.13 0.54 -15.87
C LYS A 28 2.14 0.53 -14.35
N LEU A 29 1.40 1.46 -13.72
CA LEU A 29 1.23 1.48 -12.27
C LEU A 29 0.44 0.28 -11.78
N ALA A 30 -0.58 -0.18 -12.51
CA ALA A 30 -1.37 -1.35 -12.13
C ALA A 30 -0.54 -2.64 -12.13
N VAL A 31 0.34 -2.82 -13.12
CA VAL A 31 1.26 -3.96 -13.16
C VAL A 31 2.22 -3.95 -11.98
N ARG A 32 2.76 -2.78 -11.62
CA ARG A 32 3.63 -2.59 -10.45
C ARG A 32 2.89 -2.82 -9.13
N ALA A 33 1.65 -2.32 -9.02
CA ALA A 33 0.81 -2.55 -7.86
C ALA A 33 0.58 -4.04 -7.59
N LEU A 34 0.36 -4.86 -8.63
CA LEU A 34 0.18 -6.32 -8.48
C LEU A 34 1.40 -7.05 -7.91
N THR A 35 2.59 -6.46 -7.99
CA THR A 35 3.78 -7.07 -7.37
C THR A 35 3.92 -6.71 -5.89
N GLY A 36 2.97 -5.96 -5.32
CA GLY A 36 3.05 -5.41 -3.97
C GLY A 36 4.03 -4.25 -3.83
N GLU A 37 4.45 -3.63 -4.94
CA GLU A 37 5.44 -2.54 -4.90
C GLU A 37 5.01 -1.37 -4.01
N PHE A 38 3.70 -1.09 -3.95
CA PHE A 38 3.13 0.04 -3.23
C PHE A 38 2.44 -0.36 -1.92
N ASP A 39 2.62 -1.59 -1.45
CA ASP A 39 2.01 -2.07 -0.21
C ASP A 39 2.67 -1.40 1.01
N ASP A 40 1.90 -1.15 2.07
CA ASP A 40 2.40 -0.51 3.31
C ASP A 40 3.54 -1.30 3.97
N TYR A 41 3.42 -2.62 3.93
CA TYR A 41 4.39 -3.55 4.52
C TYR A 41 5.36 -4.13 3.47
N GLY A 42 5.44 -3.52 2.28
CA GLY A 42 6.39 -3.88 1.25
C GLY A 42 7.78 -3.30 1.51
N THR A 43 8.82 -3.92 0.94
CA THR A 43 10.22 -3.50 1.14
C THR A 43 10.81 -2.71 -0.03
N VAL A 44 10.04 -2.47 -1.10
CA VAL A 44 10.53 -1.78 -2.30
C VAL A 44 10.72 -0.28 -2.06
N HIS A 45 9.80 0.33 -1.32
CA HIS A 45 9.84 1.74 -0.94
C HIS A 45 9.74 1.86 0.57
N LEU A 46 10.34 2.91 1.15
CA LEU A 46 10.18 3.21 2.58
C LEU A 46 8.70 3.43 2.96
N CYS A 47 7.92 4.00 2.03
CA CYS A 47 6.47 4.12 2.15
C CYS A 47 5.84 3.93 0.77
N GLY A 48 5.30 2.75 0.51
CA GLY A 48 4.69 2.36 -0.76
C GLY A 48 3.62 3.33 -1.27
N PRO A 49 2.60 3.67 -0.45
CA PRO A 49 1.56 4.61 -0.86
C PRO A 49 2.08 6.02 -1.17
N THR A 50 3.11 6.48 -0.43
CA THR A 50 3.75 7.78 -0.73
C THR A 50 4.44 7.76 -2.09
N ALA A 51 5.20 6.70 -2.40
CA ALA A 51 5.84 6.56 -3.71
C ALA A 51 4.82 6.50 -4.86
N LEU A 52 3.69 5.83 -4.65
CA LEU A 52 2.58 5.82 -5.61
C LEU A 52 1.97 7.22 -5.79
N HIS A 53 1.70 7.92 -4.69
CA HIS A 53 1.16 9.28 -4.72
C HIS A 53 2.07 10.21 -5.51
N GLU A 54 3.38 10.19 -5.26
CA GLU A 54 4.36 10.99 -5.99
C GLU A 54 4.38 10.66 -7.49
N ALA A 55 4.36 9.37 -7.85
CA ALA A 55 4.32 8.94 -9.24
C ALA A 55 3.05 9.43 -9.98
N LEU A 56 1.89 9.38 -9.30
CA LEU A 56 0.63 9.89 -9.83
C LEU A 56 0.65 11.41 -9.98
N MET A 57 1.19 12.13 -9.00
CA MET A 57 1.32 13.59 -9.04
C MET A 57 2.25 14.06 -10.15
N ALA A 58 3.41 13.41 -10.31
CA ALA A 58 4.34 13.70 -11.40
C ALA A 58 3.72 13.48 -12.79
N ALA A 59 2.79 12.53 -12.91
CA ALA A 59 2.03 12.27 -14.14
C ALA A 59 0.78 13.15 -14.31
N GLY A 60 0.50 14.08 -13.39
CA GLY A 60 -0.70 14.93 -13.41
C GLY A 60 -2.01 14.18 -13.10
N LEU A 61 -1.95 12.98 -12.53
CA LEU A 61 -3.09 12.11 -12.22
C LEU A 61 -3.68 12.41 -10.83
N THR A 62 -3.90 13.70 -10.56
CA THR A 62 -4.17 14.24 -9.21
C THR A 62 -5.42 13.68 -8.54
N LYS A 63 -6.46 13.34 -9.32
CA LYS A 63 -7.70 12.74 -8.76
C LYS A 63 -7.45 11.36 -8.16
N PHE A 64 -6.62 10.54 -8.79
CA PHE A 64 -6.28 9.23 -8.26
C PHE A 64 -5.27 9.38 -7.11
N ALA A 65 -4.32 10.31 -7.23
CA ALA A 65 -3.39 10.64 -6.14
C ALA A 65 -4.14 10.99 -4.85
N ALA A 66 -5.21 11.79 -4.93
CA ALA A 66 -6.03 12.13 -3.77
C ALA A 66 -6.67 10.92 -3.08
N ARG A 67 -7.05 9.88 -3.84
CA ARG A 67 -7.58 8.62 -3.28
C ARG A 67 -6.52 7.88 -2.47
N VAL A 68 -5.31 7.80 -3.01
CA VAL A 68 -4.14 7.22 -2.32
C VAL A 68 -3.83 8.00 -1.05
N ALA A 69 -3.76 9.33 -1.12
CA ALA A 69 -3.50 10.18 0.04
C ALA A 69 -4.58 10.11 1.13
N ASN A 70 -5.82 9.74 0.77
CA ASN A 70 -6.92 9.56 1.73
C ASN A 70 -6.92 8.17 2.40
N GLY A 71 -5.89 7.37 2.17
CA GLY A 71 -5.77 6.02 2.72
C GLY A 71 -6.69 4.99 2.07
N GLU A 72 -7.22 5.27 0.87
CA GLU A 72 -8.12 4.31 0.21
C GLU A 72 -7.41 2.98 -0.02
N PHE A 73 -6.09 2.97 -0.23
CA PHE A 73 -5.28 1.80 -0.52
C PHE A 73 -4.30 1.46 0.60
N ASP A 74 -4.65 1.80 1.83
CA ASP A 74 -3.91 1.34 3.00
C ASP A 74 -4.22 -0.15 3.26
N ALA A 75 -3.27 -0.83 3.90
CA ALA A 75 -3.39 -2.21 4.31
C ALA A 75 -4.61 -2.42 5.21
N THR A 76 -5.29 -3.55 5.03
CA THR A 76 -6.38 -3.94 5.94
C THR A 76 -5.84 -4.40 7.30
N GLU A 77 -6.74 -4.58 8.27
CA GLU A 77 -6.39 -5.19 9.56
C GLU A 77 -5.79 -6.59 9.36
N GLU A 78 -6.37 -7.40 8.47
CA GLU A 78 -5.86 -8.75 8.17
C GLU A 78 -4.47 -8.71 7.52
N GLU A 79 -4.21 -7.77 6.62
CA GLU A 79 -2.87 -7.59 6.03
C GLU A 79 -1.85 -7.11 7.07
N SER A 80 -2.29 -6.27 8.02
CA SER A 80 -1.49 -5.82 9.15
C SER A 80 -1.15 -6.98 10.09
N ASP A 81 -2.13 -7.82 10.43
CA ASP A 81 -1.96 -9.01 11.25
C ASP A 81 -1.06 -10.06 10.59
N GLU A 82 -1.17 -10.23 9.27
CA GLU A 82 -0.29 -11.11 8.50
C GLU A 82 1.17 -10.63 8.58
N TRP A 83 1.42 -9.33 8.36
CA TRP A 83 2.78 -8.77 8.48
C TRP A 83 3.30 -8.87 9.90
N ALA A 84 2.48 -8.50 10.88
CA ALA A 84 2.78 -8.62 12.31
C ALA A 84 3.23 -10.03 12.72
N ASN A 85 2.60 -11.06 12.14
CA ASN A 85 2.92 -12.45 12.42
C ASN A 85 4.10 -13.00 11.60
N SER A 86 4.59 -12.24 10.61
CA SER A 86 5.77 -12.60 9.83
C SER A 86 7.06 -12.52 10.65
N ALA A 87 8.16 -13.06 10.10
CA ALA A 87 9.47 -12.94 10.73
C ALA A 87 9.92 -11.48 10.87
N GLU A 88 9.63 -10.65 9.85
CA GLU A 88 9.99 -9.23 9.84
C GLU A 88 9.18 -8.43 10.88
N GLY A 89 7.86 -8.60 10.91
CA GLY A 89 7.01 -7.94 11.90
C GLY A 89 7.38 -8.34 13.33
N ARG A 90 7.64 -9.63 13.58
CA ARG A 90 8.11 -10.10 14.90
C ARG A 90 9.48 -9.54 15.27
N GLU A 91 10.38 -9.35 14.32
CA GLU A 91 11.68 -8.73 14.57
C GLU A 91 11.51 -7.26 14.96
N ALA A 92 10.70 -6.50 14.22
CA ALA A 92 10.40 -5.10 14.50
C ALA A 92 9.79 -4.91 15.90
N MET A 93 9.03 -5.89 16.37
CA MET A 93 8.39 -5.87 17.69
C MET A 93 9.34 -6.13 18.87
N LYS A 94 10.60 -6.57 18.64
CA LYS A 94 11.54 -6.90 19.73
C LYS A 94 12.03 -5.69 20.50
N ASP A 95 12.03 -4.51 19.88
CA ASP A 95 12.49 -3.27 20.50
C ASP A 95 11.48 -2.71 21.52
N PHE A 96 10.28 -3.29 21.59
CA PHE A 96 9.21 -2.87 22.48
C PHE A 96 9.04 -3.87 23.64
N THR A 97 8.83 -3.36 24.86
CA THR A 97 8.41 -4.19 25.99
C THR A 97 7.01 -4.75 25.76
N SER A 98 6.62 -5.81 26.47
CA SER A 98 5.26 -6.35 26.38
C SER A 98 4.18 -5.33 26.75
N GLU A 99 4.45 -4.43 27.69
CA GLU A 99 3.55 -3.33 28.04
C GLU A 99 3.45 -2.30 26.90
N GLN A 100 4.59 -1.92 26.30
CA GLN A 100 4.59 -1.02 25.14
C GLN A 100 3.86 -1.63 23.94
N ARG A 101 4.03 -2.93 23.69
CA ARG A 101 3.29 -3.65 22.65
C ARG A 101 1.78 -3.64 22.91
N ALA A 102 1.38 -3.91 24.16
CA ALA A 102 -0.02 -3.86 24.56
C ALA A 102 -0.67 -2.49 24.34
N VAL A 103 0.07 -1.41 24.64
CA VAL A 103 -0.43 -0.03 24.50
C VAL A 103 -0.43 0.44 23.04
N LEU A 104 0.60 0.11 22.26
CA LEU A 104 0.78 0.64 20.90
C LEU A 104 0.11 -0.21 19.82
N PHE A 105 0.02 -1.52 20.01
CA PHE A 105 -0.39 -2.48 18.98
C PHE A 105 -1.49 -3.46 19.45
N GLY A 106 -1.99 -3.33 20.68
CA GLY A 106 -2.95 -4.26 21.26
C GLY A 106 -2.30 -5.55 21.79
N VAL A 107 -3.12 -6.56 22.12
CA VAL A 107 -2.64 -7.76 22.82
C VAL A 107 -1.86 -8.69 21.86
N TYR A 108 -0.54 -8.59 21.88
CA TYR A 108 0.36 -9.62 21.33
C TYR A 108 0.69 -10.65 22.40
N ASN A 109 0.08 -11.83 22.29
CA ASN A 109 0.60 -13.02 22.98
C ASN A 109 1.66 -13.63 22.07
N GLY A 110 2.92 -13.20 22.25
CA GLY A 110 4.09 -13.75 21.56
C GLY A 110 4.32 -15.22 21.88
#